data_AF-G7E870-F1
#
_entry.id   AF-G7E870-F1
#
_cell.length_a   1.000
_cell.length_b   1.000
_cell.length_c   1.000
_cell.angle_alpha   90.00
_cell.angle_beta   90.00
_cell.angle_gamma   90.00
#
_symmetry.space_group_name_H-M   'P 1'
#
loop_
_entity.id
_entity.type
_entity.pdbx_description
1 polymer ?
#
loop_
_entity_poly.entity_id
_entity_poly.type
_entity_poly.pdbx_seq_one_letter_code
_entity_poly.pdbx_strand_id
1 'polypeptide(L)'
;MHAASLRGLYRHIWREIRAFPDAHSVAFWKDRLRSTYRAATYAEAKERLPRKARDILNSFQWANDGHVHAYQRILRTAYGRRGPLRHLLLQPYVLPSRRDKLERLIPGNPRSALPSYSPELRRLMKSNLTIDKQVSNAHFAMPPTMPATVDPNSPEAQIVGPLSLRRQANIHWRFWANKVGRLNPPLPMGASAVTSLIEMTRSGSRSVPRHSARGRKRDAIPSAAANAIAGRSLTRPTRKLPPYRTHSGKLKGPHDITPRYVRRRAIELLAEIPLIDSAGQITRVVDRRLPWHISELTPNDLKWSPSKPIRSVPAKAVRTDDHDACRDNT
;
A
#
# COMPACT_ATOMS: atom_id res chain seq x y z
N MET A 1 -0.62 -29.60 -22.47
CA MET A 1 -0.04 -28.49 -23.27
C MET A 1 0.06 -27.11 -22.55
N HIS A 2 -0.20 -26.98 -21.23
CA HIS A 2 -0.25 -25.66 -20.57
C HIS A 2 1.10 -25.02 -20.21
N ALA A 3 2.17 -25.80 -20.03
CA ALA A 3 3.44 -25.28 -19.50
C ALA A 3 4.20 -24.37 -20.48
N ALA A 4 4.19 -24.69 -21.78
CA ALA A 4 4.84 -23.89 -22.81
C ALA A 4 4.23 -22.49 -22.94
N SER A 5 2.89 -22.39 -22.82
CA SER A 5 2.17 -21.11 -22.82
C SER A 5 2.52 -20.23 -21.60
N LEU A 6 2.68 -20.81 -20.42
CA LEU A 6 3.05 -20.07 -19.20
C LEU A 6 4.47 -19.48 -19.26
N ARG A 7 5.44 -20.22 -19.83
CA ARG A 7 6.81 -19.71 -20.04
C ARG A 7 6.84 -18.56 -21.05
N GLY A 8 6.02 -18.62 -22.09
CA GLY A 8 5.84 -17.52 -23.04
C GLY A 8 5.29 -16.26 -22.36
N LEU A 9 4.21 -16.44 -21.59
CA LEU A 9 3.57 -15.34 -20.84
C LEU A 9 4.53 -14.69 -19.83
N TYR A 10 5.29 -15.50 -19.09
CA TYR A 10 6.31 -15.01 -18.16
C TYR A 10 7.35 -14.12 -18.87
N ARG A 11 7.91 -14.59 -19.99
CA ARG A 11 8.90 -13.84 -20.78
C ARG A 11 8.31 -12.54 -21.32
N HIS A 12 7.06 -12.56 -21.75
CA HIS A 12 6.37 -11.38 -22.27
C HIS A 12 6.16 -10.33 -21.18
N ILE A 13 5.65 -10.73 -20.02
CA ILE A 13 5.52 -9.84 -18.85
C ILE A 13 6.88 -9.26 -18.47
N TRP A 14 7.93 -10.08 -18.46
CA TRP A 14 9.27 -9.63 -18.10
C TRP A 14 9.79 -8.53 -19.04
N ARG A 15 9.53 -8.64 -20.35
CA ARG A 15 9.87 -7.59 -21.33
C ARG A 15 9.12 -6.29 -21.06
N GLU A 16 7.82 -6.38 -20.81
CA GLU A 16 7.00 -5.21 -20.48
C GLU A 16 7.41 -4.55 -19.14
N ILE A 17 7.80 -5.34 -18.14
CA ILE A 17 8.36 -4.81 -16.89
C ILE A 17 9.67 -4.07 -17.17
N ARG A 18 10.61 -4.63 -17.96
CA ARG A 18 11.90 -3.99 -18.27
C ARG A 18 11.76 -2.68 -19.05
N ALA A 19 10.69 -2.54 -19.83
CA ALA A 19 10.39 -1.31 -20.56
C ALA A 19 9.92 -0.17 -19.65
N PHE A 20 9.52 -0.47 -18.40
CA PHE A 20 9.05 0.54 -17.47
C PHE A 20 10.20 1.45 -17.00
N PRO A 21 10.02 2.79 -16.96
CA PRO A 21 11.12 3.74 -16.75
C PRO A 21 11.66 3.80 -15.30
N ASP A 22 10.90 3.35 -14.30
CA ASP A 22 11.32 3.39 -12.89
C ASP A 22 12.02 2.10 -12.46
N ALA A 23 13.33 2.20 -12.16
CA ALA A 23 14.17 1.07 -11.79
C ALA A 23 13.71 0.33 -10.52
N HIS A 24 13.22 1.05 -9.51
CA HIS A 24 12.73 0.44 -8.28
C HIS A 24 11.45 -0.38 -8.54
N SER A 25 10.49 0.19 -9.28
CA SER A 25 9.30 -0.56 -9.71
C SER A 25 9.65 -1.79 -10.55
N VAL A 26 10.62 -1.67 -11.45
CA VAL A 26 11.13 -2.79 -12.24
C VAL A 26 11.65 -3.91 -11.35
N ALA A 27 12.50 -3.59 -10.36
CA ALA A 27 13.05 -4.57 -9.41
C ALA A 27 11.93 -5.25 -8.60
N PHE A 28 11.06 -4.46 -7.96
CA PHE A 28 9.93 -4.95 -7.17
C PHE A 28 9.04 -5.92 -7.96
N TRP A 29 8.66 -5.56 -9.19
CA TRP A 29 7.77 -6.38 -10.00
C TRP A 29 8.45 -7.62 -10.56
N LYS A 30 9.75 -7.58 -10.83
CA LYS A 30 10.52 -8.80 -11.18
C LYS A 30 10.49 -9.80 -10.04
N ASP A 31 10.77 -9.38 -8.81
CA ASP A 31 10.79 -10.27 -7.66
C ASP A 31 9.38 -10.79 -7.34
N ARG A 32 8.37 -9.93 -7.41
CA ARG A 32 6.97 -10.34 -7.25
C ARG A 32 6.55 -11.37 -8.30
N LEU A 33 6.92 -11.16 -9.57
CA LEU A 33 6.59 -12.09 -10.65
C LEU A 33 7.26 -13.44 -10.41
N ARG A 34 8.55 -13.45 -10.06
CA ARG A 34 9.30 -14.67 -9.70
C ARG A 34 8.63 -15.42 -8.56
N SER A 35 8.31 -14.73 -7.45
CA SER A 35 7.64 -15.35 -6.31
C SER A 35 6.26 -15.90 -6.67
N THR A 36 5.50 -15.21 -7.51
CA THR A 36 4.17 -15.67 -7.96
C THR A 36 4.28 -16.94 -8.79
N TYR A 37 5.25 -17.03 -9.70
CA TYR A 37 5.47 -18.22 -10.52
C TYR A 37 6.10 -19.38 -9.73
N ARG A 38 6.98 -19.08 -8.76
CA ARG A 38 7.53 -20.09 -7.84
C ARG A 38 6.45 -20.67 -6.92
N ALA A 39 5.54 -19.85 -6.40
CA ALA A 39 4.42 -20.31 -5.58
C ALA A 39 3.36 -21.08 -6.39
N ALA A 40 3.39 -21.01 -7.73
CA ALA A 40 2.47 -21.73 -8.59
C ALA A 40 2.90 -23.18 -8.90
N THR A 41 3.89 -23.70 -8.16
CA THR A 41 4.23 -25.12 -8.14
C THR A 41 3.07 -25.99 -7.66
N TYR A 42 2.21 -25.47 -6.79
CA TYR A 42 1.00 -26.15 -6.31
C TYR A 42 -0.13 -26.17 -7.35
N ALA A 43 -0.90 -27.26 -7.41
CA ALA A 43 -1.92 -27.51 -8.43
C ALA A 43 -3.00 -26.40 -8.51
N GLU A 44 -3.57 -25.99 -7.38
CA GLU A 44 -4.59 -24.93 -7.33
C GLU A 44 -4.06 -23.55 -7.77
N ALA A 45 -2.80 -23.27 -7.46
CA ALA A 45 -2.16 -22.02 -7.84
C ALA A 45 -1.89 -21.97 -9.35
N LYS A 46 -1.63 -23.12 -9.97
CA LYS A 46 -1.38 -23.27 -11.41
C LYS A 46 -2.59 -22.87 -12.26
N GLU A 47 -3.81 -23.15 -11.80
CA GLU A 47 -5.05 -22.78 -12.51
C GLU A 47 -5.32 -21.27 -12.46
N ARG A 48 -5.02 -20.62 -11.33
CA ARG A 48 -5.24 -19.18 -11.14
C ARG A 48 -4.14 -18.31 -11.75
N LEU A 49 -2.95 -18.87 -11.92
CA LEU A 49 -1.76 -18.18 -12.45
C LEU A 49 -1.98 -17.51 -13.83
N PRO A 50 -2.51 -18.18 -14.88
CA PRO A 50 -2.62 -17.57 -16.21
C PRO A 50 -3.52 -16.33 -16.20
N ARG A 51 -4.59 -16.33 -15.40
CA ARG A 51 -5.47 -15.16 -15.25
C ARG A 51 -4.72 -14.00 -14.59
N LYS A 52 -4.09 -14.24 -13.44
CA LYS A 52 -3.30 -13.22 -12.72
C LYS A 52 -2.16 -12.67 -13.58
N ALA A 53 -1.47 -13.53 -14.32
CA ALA A 53 -0.37 -13.17 -15.19
C ALA A 53 -0.83 -12.29 -16.36
N ARG A 54 -1.98 -12.59 -16.97
CA ARG A 54 -2.61 -11.72 -17.99
C ARG A 54 -3.03 -10.36 -17.41
N ASP A 55 -3.56 -10.32 -16.19
CA ASP A 55 -3.94 -9.06 -15.54
C ASP A 55 -2.71 -8.16 -15.29
N ILE A 56 -1.58 -8.77 -14.87
CA ILE A 56 -0.29 -8.06 -14.73
C ILE A 56 0.19 -7.57 -16.10
N LEU A 57 0.20 -8.45 -17.11
CA LEU A 57 0.61 -8.09 -18.47
C LEU A 57 -0.17 -6.89 -19.00
N ASN A 58 -1.50 -6.97 -18.96
CA ASN A 58 -2.38 -5.91 -19.45
C ASN A 58 -2.16 -4.61 -18.69
N SER A 59 -1.92 -4.68 -17.37
CA SER A 59 -1.62 -3.49 -16.56
C SER A 59 -0.32 -2.81 -17.01
N PHE A 60 0.74 -3.59 -17.28
CA PHE A 60 2.01 -3.06 -17.79
C PHE A 60 1.91 -2.54 -19.21
N GLN A 61 1.23 -3.27 -20.11
CA GLN A 61 0.99 -2.80 -21.47
C GLN A 61 0.25 -1.46 -21.46
N TRP A 62 -0.83 -1.33 -20.68
CA TRP A 62 -1.52 -0.04 -20.56
C TRP A 62 -0.65 1.06 -19.95
N ALA A 63 0.18 0.74 -18.96
CA ALA A 63 1.09 1.71 -18.39
C ALA A 63 2.15 2.19 -19.39
N ASN A 64 2.73 1.26 -20.16
CA ASN A 64 3.72 1.51 -21.22
C ASN A 64 3.11 2.19 -22.45
N ASP A 65 1.82 1.96 -22.71
CA ASP A 65 1.05 2.70 -23.70
C ASP A 65 0.76 4.13 -23.23
N GLY A 66 0.98 4.48 -21.95
CA GLY A 66 0.80 5.84 -21.43
C GLY A 66 -0.54 6.10 -20.72
N HIS A 67 -1.26 5.06 -20.31
CA HIS A 67 -2.46 5.22 -19.50
C HIS A 67 -2.11 5.59 -18.05
N VAL A 68 -2.48 6.81 -17.65
CA VAL A 68 -2.15 7.41 -16.33
C VAL A 68 -2.52 6.52 -15.15
N HIS A 69 -3.73 5.99 -15.12
CA HIS A 69 -4.23 5.19 -14.00
C HIS A 69 -3.52 3.85 -13.86
N ALA A 70 -3.17 3.21 -14.98
CA ALA A 70 -2.41 1.97 -14.99
C ALA A 70 -0.99 2.22 -14.48
N TYR A 71 -0.35 3.29 -15.00
CA TYR A 71 0.98 3.72 -14.58
C TYR A 71 1.05 4.03 -13.08
N GLN A 72 0.14 4.88 -12.57
CA GLN A 72 0.05 5.19 -11.14
C GLN A 72 -0.24 3.96 -10.28
N ARG A 73 -1.08 3.03 -10.76
CA ARG A 73 -1.38 1.79 -10.03
C ARG A 73 -0.13 0.93 -9.84
N ILE A 74 0.70 0.80 -10.88
CA ILE A 74 1.95 0.05 -10.83
C ILE A 74 2.90 0.70 -9.82
N LEU A 75 3.10 2.03 -9.92
CA LEU A 75 3.92 2.79 -8.98
C LEU A 75 3.43 2.65 -7.55
N ARG A 76 2.16 2.99 -7.27
CA ARG A 76 1.58 2.88 -5.93
C ARG A 76 1.69 1.47 -5.34
N THR A 77 1.65 0.44 -6.18
CA THR A 77 1.82 -0.94 -5.69
C THR A 77 3.29 -1.24 -5.35
N ALA A 78 4.24 -0.80 -6.18
CA ALA A 78 5.67 -1.00 -5.92
C ALA A 78 6.17 -0.23 -4.69
N TYR A 79 5.65 0.97 -4.45
CA TYR A 79 6.00 1.80 -3.30
C TYR A 79 5.11 1.57 -2.06
N GLY A 80 4.38 0.45 -2.03
CA GLY A 80 3.60 0.05 -0.86
C GLY A 80 2.48 1.02 -0.47
N ARG A 81 1.97 1.82 -1.43
CA ARG A 81 0.75 2.63 -1.23
C ARG A 81 -0.52 1.80 -1.41
N ARG A 82 -0.41 0.61 -2.01
CA ARG A 82 -1.52 -0.32 -2.23
C ARG A 82 -1.10 -1.77 -2.00
N GLY A 83 -2.08 -2.60 -1.62
CA GLY A 83 -1.92 -4.06 -1.58
C GLY A 83 -1.22 -4.54 -0.30
N PRO A 84 -0.64 -5.75 -0.31
CA PRO A 84 -0.09 -6.37 0.90
C PRO A 84 1.08 -5.58 1.49
N LEU A 85 1.96 -5.02 0.65
CA LEU A 85 3.09 -4.21 1.12
C LEU A 85 2.64 -2.98 1.90
N ARG A 86 1.50 -2.37 1.54
CA ARG A 86 0.91 -1.27 2.32
C ARG A 86 0.58 -1.69 3.74
N HIS A 87 -0.02 -2.86 3.91
CA HIS A 87 -0.37 -3.38 5.22
C HIS A 87 0.87 -3.67 6.06
N LEU A 88 1.90 -4.26 5.44
CA LEU A 88 3.19 -4.49 6.12
C LEU A 88 3.85 -3.19 6.58
N LEU A 89 3.85 -2.15 5.75
CA LEU A 89 4.41 -0.84 6.12
C LEU A 89 3.58 -0.12 7.19
N LEU A 90 2.26 -0.34 7.24
CA LEU A 90 1.39 0.28 8.24
C LEU A 90 1.34 -0.49 9.56
N GLN A 91 1.67 -1.78 9.54
CA GLN A 91 1.58 -2.70 10.67
C GLN A 91 2.30 -2.19 11.94
N PRO A 92 3.51 -1.59 11.88
CA PRO A 92 4.19 -1.07 13.06
C PRO A 92 3.39 0.01 13.81
N TYR A 93 2.59 0.79 13.08
CA TYR A 93 1.80 1.89 13.63
C TYR A 93 0.43 1.45 14.14
N VAL A 94 -0.09 0.35 13.58
CA VAL A 94 -1.43 -0.19 13.83
C VAL A 94 -1.46 -1.17 14.99
N LEU A 95 -0.42 -1.98 15.15
CA LEU A 95 -0.38 -2.95 16.24
C LEU A 95 -0.23 -2.21 17.57
N PRO A 96 -1.06 -2.52 18.58
CA PRO A 96 -0.85 -1.99 19.92
C PRO A 96 0.54 -2.43 20.40
N SER A 97 1.25 -1.54 21.10
CA SER A 97 2.48 -1.97 21.76
C SER A 97 2.10 -3.10 22.72
N ARG A 98 2.92 -4.16 22.83
CA ARG A 98 2.60 -5.32 23.71
C ARG A 98 2.32 -4.92 25.17
N ARG A 99 2.69 -3.70 25.56
CA ARG A 99 2.50 -3.10 26.88
C ARG A 99 1.13 -2.42 27.05
N ASP A 100 0.41 -2.14 25.97
CA ASP A 100 -0.84 -1.40 26.00
C ASP A 100 -1.99 -2.34 26.35
N LYS A 101 -2.41 -2.35 27.62
CA LYS A 101 -3.66 -2.98 28.01
C LYS A 101 -4.81 -2.19 27.37
N LEU A 102 -5.45 -2.76 26.35
CA LEU A 102 -6.56 -2.12 25.67
C LEU A 102 -7.72 -1.87 26.64
N GLU A 103 -8.22 -0.65 26.63
CA GLU A 103 -9.44 -0.26 27.34
C GLU A 103 -10.61 -1.10 26.83
N ARG A 104 -11.36 -1.72 27.74
CA ARG A 104 -12.51 -2.58 27.42
C ARG A 104 -13.77 -1.90 27.90
N LEU A 105 -14.72 -1.71 26.99
CA LEU A 105 -16.03 -1.16 27.36
C LEU A 105 -16.84 -2.13 28.22
N ILE A 106 -16.72 -3.44 27.97
CA ILE A 106 -17.42 -4.48 28.73
C ILE A 106 -16.37 -5.31 29.50
N PRO A 107 -16.39 -5.29 30.84
CA PRO A 107 -15.51 -6.12 31.66
C PRO A 107 -15.62 -7.61 31.27
N GLY A 108 -14.49 -8.32 31.26
CA GLY A 108 -14.44 -9.75 30.91
C GLY A 108 -14.58 -10.08 29.41
N ASN A 109 -15.08 -9.17 28.56
CA ASN A 109 -15.23 -9.44 27.13
C ASN A 109 -14.08 -8.83 26.30
N PRO A 110 -13.11 -9.63 25.80
CA PRO A 110 -11.99 -9.12 25.02
C PRO A 110 -12.40 -8.49 23.67
N ARG A 111 -13.56 -8.87 23.12
CA ARG A 111 -14.07 -8.29 21.85
C ARG A 111 -14.61 -6.88 22.01
N SER A 112 -14.82 -6.41 23.24
CA SER A 112 -15.24 -5.04 23.55
C SER A 112 -14.06 -4.07 23.72
N ALA A 113 -12.83 -4.53 23.50
CA ALA A 113 -11.64 -3.70 23.54
C ALA A 113 -11.71 -2.61 22.46
N LEU A 114 -11.43 -1.37 22.83
CA LEU A 114 -11.35 -0.25 21.91
C LEU A 114 -10.05 -0.31 21.08
N PRO A 115 -10.05 0.23 19.86
CA PRO A 115 -8.84 0.32 19.07
C PRO A 115 -7.81 1.24 19.74
N SER A 116 -6.58 0.76 19.91
CA SER A 116 -5.47 1.59 20.37
C SER A 116 -4.97 2.49 19.24
N TYR A 117 -4.60 3.71 19.60
CA TYR A 117 -4.00 4.68 18.69
C TYR A 117 -2.61 5.06 19.21
N SER A 118 -1.58 4.47 18.60
CA SER A 118 -0.20 4.88 18.85
C SER A 118 -0.03 6.39 18.57
N PRO A 119 0.88 7.09 19.27
CA PRO A 119 1.07 8.53 19.07
C PRO A 119 1.44 8.87 17.62
N GLU A 120 2.18 7.98 16.95
CA GLU A 120 2.52 8.10 15.53
C GLU A 120 1.30 7.93 14.64
N LEU A 121 0.44 6.94 14.91
CA LEU A 121 -0.81 6.76 14.17
C LEU A 121 -1.76 7.95 14.36
N ARG A 122 -1.89 8.48 15.58
CA ARG A 122 -2.69 9.70 15.85
C ARG A 122 -2.18 10.87 15.04
N ARG A 123 -0.86 11.11 15.03
CA ARG A 123 -0.23 12.16 14.22
C ARG A 123 -0.52 11.94 12.73
N LEU A 124 -0.41 10.71 12.25
CA LEU A 124 -0.67 10.36 10.85
C LEU A 124 -2.13 10.62 10.46
N MET A 125 -3.09 10.27 11.33
CA MET A 125 -4.53 10.51 11.12
C MET A 125 -4.91 12.00 11.17
N LYS A 126 -4.18 12.81 11.94
CA LYS A 126 -4.35 14.27 12.00
C LYS A 126 -3.71 14.98 10.82
N SER A 127 -2.67 14.39 10.23
CA SER A 127 -1.95 15.01 9.11
C SER A 127 -2.86 15.21 7.89
N ASN A 128 -2.65 16.27 7.13
CA ASN A 128 -3.36 16.54 5.88
C ASN A 128 -2.90 15.63 4.72
N LEU A 129 -2.11 14.60 5.00
CA LEU A 129 -1.49 13.69 4.02
C LEU A 129 -2.34 12.46 3.72
N THR A 130 -3.43 12.28 4.47
CA THR A 130 -4.37 11.20 4.21
C THR A 130 -5.25 11.53 3.00
N ILE A 131 -5.80 10.51 2.36
CA ILE A 131 -6.78 10.68 1.27
C ILE A 131 -8.07 11.35 1.82
N ASP A 132 -8.30 11.23 3.12
CA ASP A 132 -9.47 11.72 3.83
C ASP A 132 -9.25 13.08 4.49
N LYS A 133 -10.35 13.67 4.97
CA LYS A 133 -10.32 14.82 5.89
C LYS A 133 -9.57 14.44 7.17
N GLN A 134 -8.80 15.39 7.68
CA GLN A 134 -8.06 15.29 8.94
C GLN A 134 -9.00 14.88 10.09
N VAL A 135 -8.51 14.01 10.97
CA VAL A 135 -9.28 13.56 12.13
C VAL A 135 -9.05 14.51 13.30
N SER A 136 -10.13 15.12 13.81
CA SER A 136 -10.10 15.95 15.02
C SER A 136 -9.76 15.12 16.26
N ASN A 137 -9.17 15.75 17.27
CA ASN A 137 -8.89 15.12 18.57
C ASN A 137 -10.14 14.51 19.21
N ALA A 138 -11.26 15.23 19.14
CA ALA A 138 -12.53 14.77 19.69
C ALA A 138 -12.99 13.46 19.03
N HIS A 139 -12.69 13.26 17.74
CA HIS A 139 -13.14 12.07 17.00
C HIS A 139 -12.45 10.77 17.40
N PHE A 140 -11.31 10.83 18.10
CA PHE A 140 -10.69 9.61 18.66
C PHE A 140 -11.48 9.07 19.85
N ALA A 141 -12.04 9.96 20.67
CA ALA A 141 -12.88 9.62 21.81
C ALA A 141 -14.35 9.40 21.40
N MET A 142 -14.88 10.23 20.51
CA MET A 142 -16.26 10.14 20.03
C MET A 142 -16.31 10.27 18.50
N PRO A 143 -16.33 9.15 17.76
CA PRO A 143 -16.43 9.16 16.31
C PRO A 143 -17.65 9.96 15.81
N PRO A 144 -17.58 10.64 14.66
CA PRO A 144 -18.69 11.44 14.14
C PRO A 144 -19.91 10.59 13.71
N THR A 145 -19.74 9.27 13.59
CA THR A 145 -20.83 8.33 13.31
C THR A 145 -21.52 7.82 14.58
N MET A 146 -21.08 8.28 15.75
CA MET A 146 -21.67 7.91 17.04
C MET A 146 -22.98 8.71 17.23
N PRO A 147 -24.12 8.05 17.56
CA PRO A 147 -25.37 8.74 17.82
C PRO A 147 -25.32 9.47 19.17
N ALA A 148 -26.17 10.49 19.36
CA ALA A 148 -26.25 11.22 20.62
C ALA A 148 -26.77 10.34 21.79
N THR A 149 -27.45 9.22 21.47
CA THR A 149 -27.92 8.22 22.43
C THR A 149 -26.83 7.51 23.24
N VAL A 150 -25.55 7.78 22.97
CA VAL A 150 -24.45 7.32 23.84
C VAL A 150 -24.51 7.96 25.21
N ASP A 151 -24.88 9.24 25.28
CA ASP A 151 -25.04 9.92 26.54
C ASP A 151 -26.42 9.55 27.13
N PRO A 152 -26.48 8.89 28.30
CA PRO A 152 -27.75 8.43 28.88
C PRO A 152 -28.67 9.60 29.26
N ASN A 153 -28.11 10.79 29.45
CA ASN A 153 -28.85 12.02 29.76
C ASN A 153 -29.35 12.75 28.51
N SER A 154 -29.01 12.29 27.30
CA SER A 154 -29.49 12.92 26.06
C SER A 154 -31.00 12.67 25.90
N PRO A 155 -31.75 13.63 25.31
CA PRO A 155 -33.18 13.46 25.07
C PRO A 155 -33.46 12.25 24.16
N GLU A 156 -32.59 11.99 23.19
CA GLU A 156 -32.71 10.80 22.33
C GLU A 156 -32.55 9.49 23.12
N ALA A 157 -31.63 9.43 24.09
CA ALA A 157 -31.47 8.25 24.94
C ALA A 157 -32.65 8.06 25.89
N GLN A 158 -33.31 9.14 26.33
CA GLN A 158 -34.52 9.05 27.15
C GLN A 158 -35.70 8.46 26.35
N ILE A 159 -35.80 8.78 25.06
CA ILE A 159 -36.88 8.29 24.19
C ILE A 159 -36.60 6.85 23.70
N VAL A 160 -35.38 6.59 23.20
CA VAL A 160 -35.04 5.34 22.50
C VAL A 160 -34.29 4.34 23.39
N GLY A 161 -33.75 4.80 24.52
CA GLY A 161 -32.83 4.07 25.38
C GLY A 161 -31.36 4.33 25.05
N PRO A 162 -30.44 4.08 26.01
CA PRO A 162 -29.01 4.29 25.82
C PRO A 162 -28.40 3.29 24.82
N LEU A 163 -27.36 3.73 24.10
CA LEU A 163 -26.70 2.88 23.12
C LEU A 163 -25.93 1.73 23.79
N SER A 164 -26.19 0.49 23.36
CA SER A 164 -25.49 -0.68 23.91
C SER A 164 -23.96 -0.60 23.73
N LEU A 165 -23.21 -0.99 24.77
CA LEU A 165 -21.74 -0.95 24.80
C LEU A 165 -21.09 -1.74 23.66
N ARG A 166 -21.70 -2.86 23.26
CA ARG A 166 -21.24 -3.64 22.10
C ARG A 166 -21.36 -2.86 20.80
N ARG A 167 -22.46 -2.10 20.62
CA ARG A 167 -22.67 -1.27 19.44
C ARG A 167 -21.70 -0.08 19.44
N GLN A 168 -21.42 0.53 20.59
CA GLN A 168 -20.37 1.54 20.75
C GLN A 168 -19.01 1.01 20.28
N ALA A 169 -18.55 -0.13 20.82
CA ALA A 169 -17.29 -0.75 20.41
C ALA A 169 -17.22 -1.00 18.88
N ASN A 170 -18.31 -1.51 18.29
CA ASN A 170 -18.40 -1.73 16.85
C ASN A 170 -18.29 -0.43 16.04
N ILE A 171 -18.89 0.67 16.50
CA ILE A 171 -18.80 1.98 15.84
C ILE A 171 -17.35 2.47 15.88
N HIS A 172 -16.66 2.35 17.02
CA HIS A 172 -15.24 2.69 17.14
C HIS A 172 -14.37 1.88 16.17
N TRP A 173 -14.53 0.56 16.11
CA TRP A 173 -13.78 -0.30 15.20
C TRP A 173 -14.06 0.02 13.72
N ARG A 174 -15.32 0.30 13.36
CA ARG A 174 -15.67 0.73 11.99
C ARG A 174 -15.01 2.05 11.63
N PHE A 175 -15.05 3.03 12.52
CA PHE A 175 -14.38 4.31 12.34
C PHE A 175 -12.87 4.12 12.15
N TRP A 176 -12.25 3.38 13.07
CA TRP A 176 -10.82 3.06 13.02
C TRP A 176 -10.44 2.34 11.73
N ALA A 177 -11.13 1.26 11.35
CA ALA A 177 -10.82 0.48 10.16
C ALA A 177 -10.99 1.30 8.87
N ASN A 178 -12.01 2.16 8.81
CA ASN A 178 -12.21 3.08 7.69
C ASN A 178 -11.03 4.06 7.59
N LYS A 179 -10.67 4.72 8.70
CA LYS A 179 -9.59 5.70 8.72
C LYS A 179 -8.23 5.07 8.42
N VAL A 180 -7.86 4.01 9.14
CA VAL A 180 -6.60 3.26 8.92
C VAL A 180 -6.56 2.67 7.50
N GLY A 181 -7.68 2.22 6.96
CA GLY A 181 -7.82 1.73 5.58
C GLY A 181 -7.50 2.78 4.51
N ARG A 182 -7.54 4.07 4.85
CA ARG A 182 -7.28 5.20 3.94
C ARG A 182 -5.95 5.92 4.20
N LEU A 183 -5.19 5.51 5.20
CA LEU A 183 -3.85 6.06 5.48
C LEU A 183 -2.83 5.58 4.45
N ASN A 184 -1.92 6.47 4.07
CA ASN A 184 -0.70 6.09 3.38
C ASN A 184 0.37 5.81 4.43
N PRO A 185 1.01 4.63 4.42
CA PRO A 185 2.03 4.33 5.41
C PRO A 185 3.26 5.19 5.17
N PRO A 186 3.97 5.68 6.20
CA PRO A 186 5.27 6.30 5.98
C PRO A 186 6.24 5.30 5.35
N LEU A 187 7.18 5.80 4.54
CA LEU A 187 8.30 4.97 4.09
C LEU A 187 9.37 4.99 5.18
N PRO A 188 9.99 3.84 5.49
CA PRO A 188 11.12 3.81 6.42
C PRO A 188 12.22 4.74 5.88
N MET A 189 12.60 5.75 6.66
CA MET A 189 13.63 6.72 6.27
C MET A 189 14.98 5.99 6.10
N GLY A 190 15.68 6.29 5.00
CA GLY A 190 16.80 5.49 4.49
C GLY A 190 16.45 4.64 3.26
N ALA A 191 15.19 4.61 2.85
CA ALA A 191 14.78 3.88 1.66
C ALA A 191 15.39 4.49 0.39
N SER A 192 16.39 3.78 -0.15
CA SER A 192 16.87 3.86 -1.54
C SER A 192 15.75 4.09 -2.57
N ALA A 193 14.51 3.69 -2.27
CA ALA A 193 13.32 3.96 -3.08
C ALA A 193 12.98 5.46 -3.21
N VAL A 194 13.06 6.27 -2.13
CA VAL A 194 12.77 7.71 -2.20
C VAL A 194 13.86 8.43 -2.99
N THR A 195 15.13 8.09 -2.75
CA THR A 195 16.24 8.63 -3.53
C THR A 195 16.16 8.23 -4.98
N SER A 196 15.80 6.99 -5.31
CA SER A 196 15.55 6.54 -6.69
C SER A 196 14.48 7.40 -7.37
N LEU A 197 13.41 7.75 -6.65
CA LEU A 197 12.33 8.54 -7.21
C LEU A 197 12.74 10.02 -7.40
N ILE A 198 13.57 10.56 -6.50
CA ILE A 198 14.17 11.90 -6.62
C ILE A 198 15.21 11.93 -7.75
N GLU A 199 16.03 10.89 -7.88
CA GLU A 199 16.96 10.76 -9.00
C GLU A 199 16.20 10.68 -10.33
N MET A 200 15.06 9.98 -10.36
CA MET A 200 14.20 9.95 -11.53
C MET A 200 13.59 11.33 -11.84
N THR A 201 13.30 12.16 -10.83
CA THR A 201 12.85 13.55 -11.09
C THR A 201 13.99 14.44 -11.62
N ARG A 202 15.22 14.22 -11.15
CA ARG A 202 16.42 15.02 -11.51
C ARG A 202 17.06 14.65 -12.83
N SER A 203 17.38 13.37 -13.01
CA SER A 203 18.16 12.84 -14.14
C SER A 203 17.45 12.96 -15.48
N GLY A 204 16.20 13.41 -15.48
CA GLY A 204 15.48 13.64 -16.72
C GLY A 204 15.36 12.43 -17.59
N SER A 205 15.28 11.24 -16.98
CA SER A 205 15.24 9.95 -17.65
C SER A 205 16.35 9.76 -18.69
N ARG A 206 17.36 8.95 -18.33
CA ARG A 206 18.07 8.13 -19.32
C ARG A 206 17.07 7.64 -20.37
N SER A 207 17.38 7.90 -21.64
CA SER A 207 16.61 7.56 -22.83
C SER A 207 15.47 6.58 -22.54
N VAL A 208 14.27 7.09 -22.21
CA VAL A 208 13.07 6.25 -22.21
C VAL A 208 13.06 5.65 -23.61
N PRO A 209 13.20 4.32 -23.77
CA PRO A 209 13.10 3.73 -25.09
C PRO A 209 11.80 4.26 -25.66
N ARG A 210 11.85 5.00 -26.77
CA ARG A 210 10.66 5.53 -27.44
C ARG A 210 9.90 4.31 -27.97
N HIS A 211 9.16 3.65 -27.08
CA HIS A 211 8.15 2.70 -27.42
C HIS A 211 6.99 3.55 -27.92
N SER A 212 7.11 4.02 -29.17
CA SER A 212 6.00 4.68 -29.84
C SER A 212 4.84 3.69 -29.86
N ALA A 213 3.76 3.99 -29.14
CA ALA A 213 2.53 3.21 -29.11
C ALA A 213 1.94 2.98 -30.51
N ARG A 214 2.40 3.73 -31.52
CA ARG A 214 1.97 3.66 -32.92
C ARG A 214 2.68 2.62 -33.80
N GLY A 215 3.77 2.00 -33.35
CA GLY A 215 4.62 1.18 -34.24
C GLY A 215 4.62 -0.33 -34.01
N ARG A 216 4.25 -0.81 -32.81
CA ARG A 216 4.10 -2.25 -32.59
C ARG A 216 2.77 -2.68 -33.21
N LYS A 217 2.82 -3.28 -34.41
CA LYS A 217 1.85 -4.33 -34.74
C LYS A 217 1.86 -5.24 -33.52
N ARG A 218 0.78 -5.26 -32.74
CA ARG A 218 0.67 -6.13 -31.58
C ARG A 218 0.85 -7.52 -32.17
N ASP A 219 2.02 -8.13 -31.97
CA ASP A 219 2.25 -9.52 -32.32
C ASP A 219 1.12 -10.25 -31.61
N ALA A 220 0.09 -10.59 -32.38
CA ALA A 220 -1.10 -11.21 -31.84
C ALA A 220 -0.57 -12.45 -31.14
N ILE A 221 -0.74 -12.52 -29.82
CA ILE A 221 -0.40 -13.72 -29.06
C ILE A 221 -0.98 -14.87 -29.88
N PRO A 222 -0.16 -15.82 -30.39
CA PRO A 222 -0.60 -16.76 -31.41
C PRO A 222 -1.94 -17.33 -31.00
N SER A 223 -2.99 -17.00 -31.76
CA SER A 223 -4.40 -17.29 -31.42
C SER A 223 -4.60 -18.76 -31.04
N ALA A 224 -3.79 -19.66 -31.63
CA ALA A 224 -3.71 -21.07 -31.30
C ALA A 224 -3.47 -21.37 -29.80
N ALA A 225 -2.60 -20.62 -29.11
CA ALA A 225 -2.34 -20.80 -27.68
C ALA A 225 -3.42 -20.17 -26.78
N ALA A 226 -4.15 -19.18 -27.28
CA ALA A 226 -5.30 -18.59 -26.59
C ALA A 226 -6.51 -19.52 -26.68
N ASN A 227 -6.74 -20.15 -27.84
CA ASN A 227 -7.86 -21.04 -28.09
C ASN A 227 -7.67 -22.43 -27.45
N ALA A 228 -6.45 -22.97 -27.43
CA ALA A 228 -6.16 -24.27 -26.79
C ALA A 228 -6.37 -24.29 -25.26
N ILE A 229 -6.44 -23.11 -24.61
CA ILE A 229 -6.70 -22.96 -23.17
C ILE A 229 -8.16 -22.56 -22.91
N ALA A 230 -8.89 -22.09 -23.93
CA ALA A 230 -10.25 -21.59 -23.82
C ALA A 230 -11.34 -22.67 -23.91
N GLY A 231 -10.97 -23.95 -24.12
CA GLY A 231 -11.88 -25.07 -24.41
C GLY A 231 -12.96 -25.40 -23.39
N ARG A 232 -13.18 -24.58 -22.35
CA ARG A 232 -14.35 -24.72 -21.45
C ARG A 232 -14.71 -23.47 -20.64
N SER A 233 -14.22 -22.29 -21.04
CA SER A 233 -14.50 -21.08 -20.26
C SER A 233 -15.66 -20.33 -20.91
N LEU A 234 -16.77 -20.21 -20.17
CA LEU A 234 -17.77 -19.16 -20.31
C LEU A 234 -17.02 -17.81 -20.24
N THR A 235 -16.45 -17.39 -21.35
CA THR A 235 -15.61 -16.20 -21.42
C THR A 235 -16.53 -15.02 -21.28
N ARG A 236 -16.69 -14.56 -20.04
CA ARG A 236 -17.13 -13.21 -19.76
C ARG A 236 -16.21 -12.32 -20.60
N PRO A 237 -16.74 -11.60 -21.62
CA PRO A 237 -15.92 -10.86 -22.56
C PRO A 237 -14.95 -10.03 -21.74
N THR A 238 -13.67 -10.10 -22.07
CA THR A 238 -12.66 -9.26 -21.44
C THR A 238 -13.19 -7.85 -21.58
N ARG A 239 -13.67 -7.28 -20.47
CA ARG A 239 -14.19 -5.91 -20.47
C ARG A 239 -13.01 -5.07 -20.91
N LYS A 240 -12.98 -4.71 -22.20
CA LYS A 240 -12.18 -3.59 -22.69
C LYS A 240 -12.47 -2.52 -21.67
N LEU A 241 -11.45 -2.10 -20.91
CA LEU A 241 -11.66 -1.06 -19.91
C LEU A 241 -12.34 0.06 -20.67
N PRO A 242 -13.56 0.47 -20.25
CA PRO A 242 -14.27 1.52 -20.95
C PRO A 242 -13.29 2.69 -21.07
N PRO A 243 -13.12 3.24 -22.27
CA PRO A 243 -12.15 4.31 -22.46
C PRO A 243 -12.47 5.38 -21.42
N TYR A 244 -11.43 5.84 -20.72
CA TYR A 244 -11.60 6.69 -19.54
C TYR A 244 -12.32 7.97 -19.97
N ARG A 245 -13.62 8.05 -19.66
CA ARG A 245 -14.45 9.23 -19.88
C ARG A 245 -14.01 10.26 -18.86
N THR A 246 -13.36 11.31 -19.34
CA THR A 246 -13.15 12.49 -18.52
C THR A 246 -14.50 13.17 -18.25
N HIS A 247 -14.58 14.04 -17.23
CA HIS A 247 -15.80 14.81 -16.95
C HIS A 247 -16.30 15.62 -18.15
N SER A 248 -15.44 15.90 -19.13
CA SER A 248 -15.81 16.55 -20.40
C SER A 248 -16.35 15.60 -21.47
N GLY A 249 -16.58 14.32 -21.16
CA GLY A 249 -17.08 13.31 -22.10
C GLY A 249 -16.09 12.86 -23.17
N LYS A 250 -14.98 13.61 -23.38
CA LYS A 250 -13.93 13.27 -24.34
C LYS A 250 -13.06 12.13 -23.81
N LEU A 251 -12.86 11.12 -24.65
CA LEU A 251 -11.91 10.05 -24.38
C LEU A 251 -10.50 10.62 -24.53
N LYS A 252 -9.79 10.81 -23.42
CA LYS A 252 -8.36 11.12 -23.52
C LYS A 252 -7.64 9.85 -23.95
N GLY A 253 -7.01 9.92 -25.12
CA GLY A 253 -6.10 8.88 -25.58
C GLY A 253 -4.92 8.68 -24.61
N PRO A 254 -4.15 7.60 -24.79
CA PRO A 254 -2.89 7.40 -24.10
C PRO A 254 -1.97 8.63 -24.21
N HIS A 255 -1.22 8.94 -23.15
CA HIS A 255 -0.21 9.99 -23.17
C HIS A 255 1.13 9.47 -23.68
N ASP A 256 1.87 10.26 -24.45
CA ASP A 256 3.25 9.91 -24.75
C ASP A 256 4.09 9.90 -23.47
N ILE A 257 4.84 8.80 -23.26
CA ILE A 257 5.76 8.65 -22.12
C ILE A 257 7.00 9.52 -22.37
N THR A 258 6.85 10.80 -22.09
CA THR A 258 7.95 11.78 -22.08
C THR A 258 8.64 11.78 -20.71
N PRO A 259 9.90 12.23 -20.62
CA PRO A 259 10.55 12.45 -19.32
C PRO A 259 9.71 13.33 -18.39
N ARG A 260 9.08 14.38 -18.92
CA ARG A 260 8.17 15.25 -18.16
C ARG A 260 6.98 14.49 -17.57
N TYR A 261 6.38 13.56 -18.34
CA TYR A 261 5.32 12.70 -17.86
C TYR A 261 5.79 11.84 -16.68
N VAL A 262 6.93 11.16 -16.82
CA VAL A 262 7.51 10.31 -15.77
C VAL A 262 7.78 11.12 -14.49
N ARG A 263 8.46 12.26 -14.61
CA ARG A 263 8.72 13.17 -13.48
C ARG A 263 7.44 13.61 -12.80
N ARG A 264 6.42 14.03 -13.56
CA ARG A 264 5.12 14.44 -12.99
C ARG A 264 4.48 13.31 -12.20
N ARG A 265 4.47 12.07 -12.72
CA ARG A 265 3.91 10.91 -12.01
C ARG A 265 4.70 10.58 -10.74
N ALA A 266 6.02 10.74 -10.78
CA ALA A 266 6.89 10.57 -9.62
C ALA A 266 6.57 11.59 -8.52
N ILE A 267 6.47 12.87 -8.87
CA ILE A 267 6.14 13.95 -7.94
C ILE A 267 4.77 13.71 -7.28
N GLU A 268 3.77 13.31 -8.07
CA GLU A 268 2.45 12.98 -7.54
C GLU A 268 2.52 11.86 -6.49
N LEU A 269 3.40 10.87 -6.68
CA LEU A 269 3.65 9.80 -5.72
C LEU A 269 4.39 10.31 -4.46
N LEU A 270 5.43 11.15 -4.61
CA LEU A 270 6.14 11.75 -3.48
C LEU A 270 5.23 12.58 -2.60
N ALA A 271 4.32 13.33 -3.21
CA ALA A 271 3.35 14.14 -2.49
C ALA A 271 2.36 13.29 -1.67
N GLU A 272 2.25 11.98 -1.92
CA GLU A 272 1.42 11.04 -1.14
C GLU A 272 2.18 10.35 -0.01
N ILE A 273 3.51 10.49 0.06
CA ILE A 273 4.35 9.81 1.03
C ILE A 273 4.50 10.70 2.27
N PRO A 274 3.98 10.28 3.44
CA PRO A 274 4.31 10.93 4.69
C PRO A 274 5.73 10.56 5.10
N LEU A 275 6.50 11.55 5.53
CA LEU A 275 7.76 11.36 6.23
C LEU A 275 7.48 11.51 7.72
N ILE A 276 8.08 10.64 8.54
CA ILE A 276 8.04 10.74 10.00
C ILE A 276 9.48 10.96 10.45
N ASP A 277 9.76 12.12 11.03
CA ASP A 277 11.06 12.42 11.61
C ASP A 277 11.28 11.62 12.92
N SER A 278 12.51 11.57 13.41
CA SER A 278 12.90 11.07 14.73
C SER A 278 12.11 11.71 15.88
N ALA A 279 11.76 13.00 15.78
CA ALA A 279 10.84 13.68 16.70
C ALA A 279 9.36 13.23 16.52
N GLY A 280 9.10 12.45 15.48
CA GLY A 280 7.80 11.97 15.04
C GLY A 280 6.90 13.05 14.44
N GLN A 281 7.47 14.21 14.06
CA GLN A 281 6.76 15.17 13.24
C GLN A 281 6.53 14.60 11.84
N ILE A 282 5.37 14.92 11.26
CA ILE A 282 4.99 14.41 9.94
C ILE A 282 5.11 15.53 8.93
N THR A 283 6.03 15.37 7.99
CA THR A 283 6.26 16.32 6.90
C THR A 283 5.92 15.68 5.55
N ARG A 284 5.71 16.52 4.54
CA ARG A 284 5.57 16.08 3.14
C ARG A 284 6.94 16.07 2.49
N VAL A 285 7.22 15.08 1.63
CA VAL A 285 8.43 15.10 0.81
C VAL A 285 8.41 16.28 -0.16
N VAL A 286 7.25 16.56 -0.77
CA VAL A 286 7.08 17.65 -1.73
C VAL A 286 5.77 18.34 -1.43
N ASP A 287 5.80 19.67 -1.27
CA ASP A 287 4.57 20.44 -1.21
C ASP A 287 4.01 20.65 -2.62
N ARG A 288 2.75 20.27 -2.85
CA ARG A 288 2.10 20.35 -4.17
C ARG A 288 1.96 21.79 -4.67
N ARG A 289 2.10 22.76 -3.77
CA ARG A 289 1.94 24.19 -4.04
C ARG A 289 3.21 24.86 -4.56
N LEU A 290 4.38 24.24 -4.40
CA LEU A 290 5.63 24.82 -4.84
C LEU A 290 5.96 24.34 -6.26
N PRO A 291 6.01 25.26 -7.25
CA PRO A 291 6.36 24.91 -8.62
C PRO A 291 7.84 24.52 -8.68
N TRP A 292 8.12 23.24 -8.90
CA TRP A 292 9.37 22.70 -9.45
C TRP A 292 10.70 22.85 -8.65
N HIS A 293 10.71 23.40 -7.44
CA HIS A 293 11.91 23.44 -6.56
C HIS A 293 12.22 22.08 -5.89
N ILE A 294 12.33 20.99 -6.68
CA ILE A 294 12.89 19.70 -6.19
C ILE A 294 14.43 19.74 -6.24
N SER A 295 15.00 20.77 -6.87
CA SER A 295 16.43 21.06 -6.91
C SER A 295 17.05 21.24 -5.52
N GLU A 296 16.27 21.63 -4.51
CA GLU A 296 16.81 21.98 -3.18
C GLU A 296 16.83 20.84 -2.17
N LEU A 297 16.13 19.72 -2.39
CA LEU A 297 16.17 18.55 -1.49
C LEU A 297 17.50 17.79 -1.67
N THR A 298 18.58 18.25 -1.03
CA THR A 298 19.86 17.54 -1.11
C THR A 298 19.71 16.14 -0.52
N PRO A 299 20.47 15.13 -1.00
CA PRO A 299 20.48 13.81 -0.35
C PRO A 299 20.82 13.87 1.15
N ASN A 300 21.47 14.96 1.60
CA ASN A 300 21.78 15.20 3.00
C ASN A 300 20.54 15.57 3.83
N ASP A 301 19.53 16.21 3.25
CA ASP A 301 18.26 16.54 3.95
C ASP A 301 17.42 15.29 4.25
N LEU A 302 17.76 14.16 3.60
CA LEU A 302 17.18 12.83 3.83
C LEU A 302 18.09 11.92 4.66
N LYS A 303 19.28 12.39 5.08
CA LYS A 303 20.16 11.62 5.96
C LYS A 303 19.63 11.68 7.38
N TRP A 304 18.97 10.59 7.77
CA TRP A 304 18.69 10.30 9.16
C TRP A 304 20.01 10.15 9.92
N SER A 305 20.20 10.99 10.94
CA SER A 305 21.26 10.77 11.93
C SER A 305 20.76 9.64 12.84
N PRO A 306 21.44 8.48 12.91
CA PRO A 306 21.00 7.42 13.79
C PRO A 306 20.98 7.97 15.22
N SER A 307 19.80 8.09 15.80
CA SER A 307 19.66 8.30 17.23
C SER A 307 20.54 7.26 17.92
N LYS A 308 21.41 7.74 18.83
CA LYS A 308 22.37 6.94 19.61
C LYS A 308 21.80 5.54 19.89
N PRO A 309 22.59 4.46 19.68
CA PRO A 309 22.12 3.11 19.95
C PRO A 309 21.50 3.11 21.35
N ILE A 310 20.24 2.67 21.43
CA ILE A 310 19.56 2.42 22.69
C ILE A 310 20.54 1.54 23.48
N ARG A 311 21.11 2.08 24.57
CA ARG A 311 22.03 1.35 25.46
C ARG A 311 21.42 -0.02 25.67
N SER A 312 22.11 -1.06 25.23
CA SER A 312 21.76 -2.45 25.48
C SER A 312 21.42 -2.58 26.95
N VAL A 313 20.17 -2.91 27.26
CA VAL A 313 19.77 -3.25 28.62
C VAL A 313 20.67 -4.40 29.03
N PRO A 314 21.44 -4.29 30.14
CA PRO A 314 22.28 -5.39 30.58
C PRO A 314 21.39 -6.60 30.81
N ALA A 315 21.76 -7.73 30.21
CA ALA A 315 21.11 -9.00 30.45
C ALA A 315 21.16 -9.28 31.95
N LYS A 316 20.01 -9.12 32.64
CA LYS A 316 19.87 -9.63 34.00
C LYS A 316 20.04 -11.14 33.90
N ALA A 317 21.11 -11.64 34.53
CA ALA A 317 21.38 -13.05 34.73
C ALA A 317 20.10 -13.74 35.22
N VAL A 318 19.63 -14.71 34.45
CA VAL A 318 18.61 -15.65 34.89
C VAL A 318 19.30 -16.51 35.95
N ARG A 319 18.99 -16.25 37.23
CA ARG A 319 19.24 -17.21 38.31
C ARG A 319 18.36 -18.42 38.04
N THR A 320 18.97 -19.52 37.65
CA THR A 320 18.43 -20.85 37.80
C THR A 320 18.59 -21.21 39.27
N ASP A 321 17.55 -20.94 40.08
CA ASP A 321 17.50 -21.49 41.42
C ASP A 321 16.99 -22.93 41.33
N ASP A 322 17.81 -23.82 41.88
CA ASP A 322 17.62 -25.25 41.99
C ASP A 322 16.33 -25.59 42.76
N HIS A 323 15.56 -26.54 42.21
CA HIS A 323 14.54 -27.26 42.96
C HIS A 323 14.72 -28.76 42.75
N ASP A 324 15.82 -29.28 43.28
CA ASP A 324 15.96 -30.66 43.72
C ASP A 324 15.51 -30.74 45.18
N ALA A 325 14.32 -31.30 45.44
CA ALA A 325 13.96 -32.02 46.67
C ALA A 325 12.47 -32.41 46.62
N CYS A 326 12.20 -33.70 46.42
CA CYS A 326 11.21 -34.51 47.16
C CYS A 326 11.09 -35.87 46.48
N ARG A 327 12.06 -36.74 46.80
CA ARG A 327 11.83 -38.18 46.87
C ARG A 327 11.36 -38.51 48.30
N ASP A 328 10.58 -39.58 48.38
CA ASP A 328 10.22 -40.39 49.55
C ASP A 328 8.99 -39.94 50.36
N ASN A 329 7.86 -40.60 50.08
CA ASN A 329 7.04 -41.31 51.07
C ASN A 329 5.88 -42.04 50.37
N THR A 330 6.02 -43.36 50.16
CA THR A 330 5.11 -44.46 50.55
C THR A 330 5.46 -45.72 49.78
#